data_AF-A0A0S2JZW0-F1
#
_entry.id   AF-A0A0S2JZW0-F1
#
_cell.length_a   1.000
_cell.length_b   1.000
_cell.length_c   1.000
_cell.angle_alpha   90.00
_cell.angle_beta   90.00
_cell.angle_gamma   90.00
#
_symmetry.space_group_name_H-M   'P 1'
#
loop_
_entity.id
_entity.type
_entity.pdbx_description
1 polymer ?
#
loop_
_entity_poly.entity_id
_entity_poly.type
_entity_poly.pdbx_seq_one_letter_code
_entity_poly.pdbx_strand_id
1 'polypeptide(L)'
;MSLSPYQFQLLTTSSKDVCDNFEHFFTYFNLLIKKKLPTFIPLSGVFDHKKNICALAAHLTSQQSVWLFIDKHREYLSRLFQDKHQVNIFSDVFLMALSATLKSKLTLAVRKAWQTILFVFTNMVQTQIHGYSNVVSMQHYRTKRNMLTQLDGKLRSDP
;
A
#
# COMPACT_ATOMS: atom_id res chain seq x y z
N MET A 1 -2.02 10.36 -9.36
CA MET A 1 -1.48 11.54 -8.67
C MET A 1 -0.01 11.27 -8.35
N SER A 2 0.90 12.16 -8.74
CA SER A 2 2.31 12.12 -8.36
C SER A 2 2.56 13.00 -7.14
N LEU A 3 3.48 12.60 -6.26
CA LEU A 3 3.92 13.40 -5.12
C LEU A 3 4.82 14.55 -5.62
N SER A 4 4.67 15.74 -5.02
CA SER A 4 5.55 16.87 -5.31
C SER A 4 6.91 16.74 -4.59
N PRO A 5 7.98 17.40 -5.06
CA PRO A 5 9.29 17.43 -4.38
C PRO A 5 9.19 17.81 -2.91
N TYR A 6 8.32 18.77 -2.58
CA TYR A 6 8.05 19.19 -1.22
C TYR A 6 7.40 18.08 -0.37
N GLN A 7 6.43 17.35 -0.93
CA GLN A 7 5.81 16.22 -0.23
C GLN A 7 6.81 15.11 0.05
N PHE A 8 7.77 14.88 -0.85
CA PHE A 8 8.86 13.93 -0.61
C PHE A 8 9.76 14.37 0.55
N GLN A 9 10.13 15.65 0.61
CA GLN A 9 10.93 16.16 1.73
C GLN A 9 10.19 15.98 3.07
N LEU A 10 8.89 16.25 3.11
CA LEU A 10 8.07 16.02 4.30
C LEU A 10 8.04 14.53 4.70
N LEU A 11 7.91 13.62 3.73
CA LEU A 11 7.94 12.18 3.99
C LEU A 11 9.31 11.75 4.53
N THR A 12 10.41 12.21 3.95
CA THR A 12 11.76 11.88 4.42
C THR A 12 11.98 12.30 5.87
N THR A 13 11.67 13.56 6.20
CA THR A 13 11.88 14.09 7.56
C THR A 13 10.96 13.39 8.57
N SER A 14 9.67 13.27 8.27
CA SER A 14 8.72 12.64 9.19
C SER A 14 8.92 11.13 9.32
N SER A 15 9.44 10.46 8.30
CA SER A 15 9.82 9.05 8.40
C SER A 15 10.98 8.84 9.36
N LYS A 16 11.97 9.74 9.36
CA LYS A 16 13.07 9.70 10.34
C LYS A 16 12.53 9.79 11.77
N ASP A 17 11.62 10.74 12.03
CA ASP A 17 10.97 10.86 13.33
C ASP A 17 10.22 9.58 13.75
N VAL A 18 9.58 8.88 12.80
CA VAL A 18 8.92 7.59 13.06
C VAL A 18 9.94 6.51 13.40
N CYS A 19 11.06 6.42 12.67
CA CYS A 19 12.12 5.44 12.93
C CYS A 19 12.82 5.69 14.28
N ASP A 20 13.04 6.95 14.65
CA ASP A 20 13.60 7.34 15.94
C ASP A 20 12.65 6.98 17.10
N ASN A 21 11.33 6.98 16.86
CA ASN A 21 10.29 6.63 17.83
C ASN A 21 9.58 5.30 17.51
N PHE A 22 10.31 4.36 16.89
CA PHE A 22 9.70 3.18 16.28
C PHE A 22 8.92 2.31 17.27
N GLU A 23 9.45 2.07 18.48
CA GLU A 23 8.77 1.22 19.48
C GLU A 23 7.42 1.79 19.87
N HIS A 24 7.35 3.12 20.02
CA HIS A 24 6.09 3.80 20.31
C HIS A 24 5.12 3.67 19.13
N PHE A 25 5.59 3.96 17.91
CA PHE A 25 4.79 3.79 16.70
C PHE A 25 4.25 2.36 16.56
N PHE A 26 5.12 1.36 16.67
CA PHE A 26 4.80 -0.04 16.46
C PHE A 26 3.85 -0.59 17.53
N THR A 27 4.01 -0.15 18.78
CA THR A 27 3.09 -0.52 19.87
C THR A 27 1.67 -0.03 19.58
N TYR A 28 1.51 1.24 19.21
CA TYR A 28 0.20 1.80 18.84
C TYR A 28 -0.37 1.15 17.58
N PHE A 29 0.46 0.98 16.55
CA PHE A 29 0.08 0.30 15.32
C PHE A 29 -0.44 -1.12 15.60
N ASN A 30 0.29 -1.92 16.39
CA ASN A 30 -0.10 -3.29 16.72
C ASN A 30 -1.40 -3.34 17.54
N LEU A 31 -1.59 -2.43 18.47
CA LEU A 31 -2.82 -2.37 19.26
C LEU A 31 -4.02 -2.07 18.36
N LEU A 32 -3.89 -1.09 17.46
CA LEU A 32 -4.94 -0.69 16.54
C LEU A 32 -5.23 -1.75 15.47
N ILE A 33 -4.20 -2.38 14.91
CA ILE A 33 -4.37 -3.38 13.85
C ILE A 33 -5.02 -4.64 14.40
N LYS A 34 -4.64 -5.11 15.61
CA LYS A 34 -5.29 -6.26 16.26
C LYS A 34 -6.77 -5.98 16.56
N LYS A 35 -7.11 -4.74 16.92
CA LYS A 35 -8.50 -4.34 17.16
C LYS A 35 -9.35 -4.35 15.88
N LYS A 36 -8.79 -3.89 14.75
CA LYS A 36 -9.51 -3.81 13.47
C LYS A 36 -9.44 -5.10 12.64
N LEU A 37 -8.38 -5.88 12.81
CA LEU A 37 -8.09 -7.13 12.13
C LEU A 37 -7.47 -8.12 13.12
N PRO A 38 -8.29 -8.85 13.88
CA PRO A 38 -7.81 -9.85 14.82
C PRO A 38 -6.98 -10.97 14.15
N THR A 39 -7.28 -11.25 12.88
CA THR A 39 -6.56 -12.25 12.06
C THR A 39 -5.27 -11.71 11.45
N PHE A 40 -4.98 -10.42 11.60
CA PHE A 40 -3.71 -9.86 11.15
C PHE A 40 -2.61 -10.39 12.05
N ILE A 41 -1.77 -11.28 11.51
CA ILE A 41 -0.61 -11.81 12.22
C ILE A 41 0.53 -10.84 11.98
N PRO A 42 0.92 -9.98 12.95
CA PRO A 42 2.17 -9.26 12.84
C PRO A 42 3.28 -10.32 12.80
N LEU A 43 3.97 -10.43 11.67
CA LEU A 43 5.01 -11.43 11.43
C LEU A 43 6.31 -11.16 12.23
N SER A 44 6.20 -10.64 13.45
CA SER A 44 7.30 -10.07 14.24
C SER A 44 8.41 -11.05 14.60
N GLY A 45 8.18 -12.36 14.46
CA GLY A 45 9.21 -13.40 14.62
C GLY A 45 9.87 -13.85 13.31
N VAL A 46 9.30 -13.52 12.14
CA VAL A 46 9.78 -13.98 10.82
C VAL A 46 10.31 -12.83 9.97
N PHE A 47 9.82 -11.61 10.23
CA PHE A 47 10.17 -10.41 9.48
C PHE A 47 10.42 -9.23 10.42
N ASP A 48 11.53 -8.53 10.18
CA ASP A 48 11.89 -7.31 10.89
C ASP A 48 11.02 -6.14 10.40
N HIS A 49 9.92 -5.88 11.12
CA HIS A 49 8.99 -4.78 10.83
C HIS A 49 9.65 -3.41 10.88
N LYS A 50 10.64 -3.23 11.77
CA LYS A 50 11.40 -1.98 11.87
C LYS A 50 12.19 -1.74 10.59
N LYS A 51 12.93 -2.78 10.15
CA LYS A 51 13.65 -2.74 8.88
C LYS A 51 12.71 -2.51 7.71
N ASN A 52 11.55 -3.15 7.66
CA ASN A 52 10.62 -3.00 6.53
C ASN A 52 9.90 -1.65 6.52
N ILE A 53 9.50 -1.10 7.66
CA ILE A 53 8.84 0.22 7.75
C ILE A 53 9.85 1.34 7.50
N CYS A 54 11.06 1.25 8.06
CA CYS A 54 12.12 2.21 7.78
C CYS A 54 12.68 2.07 6.35
N ALA A 55 12.72 0.87 5.78
CA ALA A 55 13.05 0.67 4.36
C ALA A 55 11.94 1.21 3.46
N LEU A 56 10.67 0.97 3.79
CA LEU A 56 9.54 1.54 3.06
C LEU A 56 9.69 3.06 3.02
N ALA A 57 9.92 3.70 4.17
CA ALA A 57 10.24 5.13 4.28
C ALA A 57 11.38 5.59 3.36
N ALA A 58 12.48 4.85 3.28
CA ALA A 58 13.58 5.14 2.36
C ALA A 58 13.19 4.96 0.87
N HIS A 59 12.22 4.08 0.59
CA HIS A 59 11.68 3.83 -0.74
C HIS A 59 10.47 4.73 -1.10
N LEU A 60 9.96 5.55 -0.18
CA LEU A 60 8.89 6.53 -0.45
C LEU A 60 9.37 7.77 -1.22
N THR A 61 10.44 7.67 -1.99
CA THR A 61 11.05 8.75 -2.79
C THR A 61 10.50 8.85 -4.21
N SER A 62 9.85 7.78 -4.71
CA SER A 62 9.18 7.77 -6.01
C SER A 62 8.22 6.57 -6.13
N GLN A 63 7.25 6.65 -7.04
CA GLN A 63 6.38 5.51 -7.37
C GLN A 63 7.18 4.27 -7.81
N GLN A 64 8.27 4.48 -8.55
CA GLN A 64 9.16 3.40 -9.00
C GLN A 64 9.88 2.72 -7.82
N SER A 65 10.30 3.50 -6.83
CA SER A 65 10.95 2.97 -5.64
C SER A 65 9.98 2.17 -4.76
N VAL A 66 8.73 2.62 -4.65
CA VAL A 66 7.64 1.83 -4.03
C VAL A 66 7.40 0.52 -4.77
N TRP A 67 7.40 0.55 -6.11
CA TRP A 67 7.24 -0.65 -6.91
C TRP A 67 8.37 -1.66 -6.67
N LEU A 68 9.64 -1.20 -6.68
CA LEU A 68 10.80 -2.05 -6.37
C LEU A 68 10.73 -2.65 -4.96
N PHE A 69 10.23 -1.88 -3.98
CA PHE A 69 10.01 -2.40 -2.64
C PHE A 69 8.96 -3.52 -2.63
N ILE A 70 7.83 -3.33 -3.32
CA ILE A 70 6.76 -4.33 -3.38
C ILE A 70 7.23 -5.60 -4.07
N ASP A 71 7.95 -5.48 -5.19
CA ASP A 71 8.48 -6.62 -5.93
C ASP A 71 9.47 -7.43 -5.07
N LYS A 72 10.41 -6.75 -4.40
CA LYS A 72 11.39 -7.38 -3.51
C LYS A 72 10.76 -8.07 -2.30
N HIS A 73 9.63 -7.56 -1.79
CA HIS A 73 8.98 -8.08 -0.58
C HIS A 73 7.64 -8.76 -0.90
N ARG A 74 7.44 -9.24 -2.13
CA ARG A 74 6.15 -9.76 -2.60
C ARG A 74 5.61 -10.92 -1.75
N GLU A 75 6.46 -11.89 -1.42
CA GLU A 75 6.06 -13.05 -0.59
C GLU A 75 5.60 -12.61 0.80
N TYR A 76 6.35 -11.70 1.42
CA TYR A 76 6.01 -11.10 2.72
C TYR A 76 4.65 -10.41 2.66
N LEU A 77 4.47 -9.52 1.68
CA LEU A 77 3.23 -8.75 1.53
C LEU A 77 2.03 -9.65 1.18
N SER A 78 2.25 -10.75 0.45
CA SER A 78 1.18 -11.73 0.13
C SER A 78 0.73 -12.52 1.36
N ARG A 79 1.64 -12.77 2.31
CA ARG A 79 1.29 -13.39 3.60
C ARG A 79 0.63 -12.38 4.55
N LEU A 80 1.08 -11.13 4.51
CA LEU A 80 0.58 -10.04 5.35
C LEU A 80 -0.82 -9.59 4.94
N PHE A 81 -1.08 -9.54 3.64
CA PHE A 81 -2.33 -9.14 3.03
C PHE A 81 -2.91 -10.34 2.28
N GLN A 82 -3.68 -11.15 2.98
CA GLN A 82 -4.44 -12.25 2.38
C GLN A 82 -5.72 -11.75 1.70
N ASP A 83 -6.25 -10.61 2.18
CA ASP A 83 -7.46 -9.97 1.65
C ASP A 83 -7.20 -8.49 1.33
N LYS A 84 -7.76 -8.00 0.21
CA LYS A 84 -7.77 -6.58 -0.17
C LYS A 84 -8.27 -5.64 0.93
N HIS A 85 -9.21 -6.08 1.76
CA HIS A 85 -9.74 -5.31 2.88
C HIS A 85 -8.67 -5.04 3.94
N GLN A 86 -7.70 -5.95 4.09
CA GLN A 86 -6.59 -5.81 5.04
C GLN A 86 -5.64 -4.67 4.63
N VAL A 87 -5.44 -4.47 3.32
CA VAL A 87 -4.57 -3.40 2.80
C VAL A 87 -5.15 -2.01 3.12
N ASN A 88 -6.46 -1.84 2.99
CA ASN A 88 -7.12 -0.56 3.30
C ASN A 88 -7.07 -0.27 4.82
N ILE A 89 -7.37 -1.28 5.64
CA ILE A 89 -7.33 -1.13 7.10
C ILE A 89 -5.89 -0.85 7.56
N PHE A 90 -4.89 -1.46 6.95
CA PHE A 90 -3.48 -1.20 7.22
C PHE A 90 -3.14 0.28 7.05
N SER A 91 -3.51 0.89 5.91
CA SER A 91 -3.24 2.31 5.65
C SER A 91 -3.92 3.24 6.66
N ASP A 92 -5.17 2.94 7.04
CA ASP A 92 -5.89 3.71 8.06
C ASP A 92 -5.21 3.61 9.44
N VAL A 93 -4.85 2.40 9.84
CA VAL A 93 -4.16 2.13 11.11
C VAL A 93 -2.78 2.79 11.13
N PHE A 94 -2.06 2.75 10.02
CA PHE A 94 -0.77 3.42 9.88
C PHE A 94 -0.90 4.93 10.09
N LEU A 95 -1.90 5.58 9.48
CA LEU A 95 -2.15 7.02 9.67
C LEU A 95 -2.55 7.38 11.11
N MET A 96 -3.32 6.53 11.78
CA MET A 96 -3.66 6.72 13.19
C MET A 96 -2.42 6.58 14.08
N ALA A 97 -1.57 5.58 13.83
CA ALA A 97 -0.31 5.41 14.55
C ALA A 97 0.64 6.60 14.32
N LEU A 98 0.76 7.09 13.08
CA LEU A 98 1.51 8.32 12.77
C LEU A 98 1.01 9.52 13.59
N SER A 99 -0.31 9.65 13.74
CA SER A 99 -0.91 10.75 14.50
C SER A 99 -0.54 10.68 15.99
N ALA A 100 -0.50 9.48 16.57
CA ALA A 100 -0.08 9.27 17.95
C ALA A 100 1.42 9.52 18.15
N THR A 101 2.26 9.09 17.20
CA THR A 101 3.72 9.20 17.29
C THR A 101 4.23 10.61 17.01
N LEU A 102 3.77 11.25 15.93
CA LEU A 102 4.29 12.54 15.50
C LEU A 102 3.62 13.72 16.20
N LYS A 103 2.40 13.54 16.74
CA LYS A 103 1.65 14.56 17.48
C LYS A 103 1.62 15.91 16.74
N SER A 104 2.19 16.96 17.31
CA SER A 104 2.27 18.30 16.72
C SER A 104 3.12 18.36 15.43
N LYS A 105 4.05 17.43 15.21
CA LYS A 105 4.83 17.32 13.98
C LYS A 105 3.99 16.82 12.79
N LEU A 106 2.83 16.19 13.03
CA LEU A 106 1.91 15.78 11.97
C LEU A 106 1.07 16.97 11.49
N THR A 107 1.72 17.90 10.80
CA THR A 107 1.02 19.02 10.17
C THR A 107 0.07 18.52 9.06
N LEU A 108 -0.85 19.37 8.61
CA LEU A 108 -1.78 19.03 7.53
C LEU A 108 -1.02 18.62 6.25
N ALA A 109 0.11 19.26 5.95
CA ALA A 109 0.93 18.93 4.79
C ALA A 109 1.58 17.55 4.93
N VAL A 110 2.14 17.23 6.10
CA VAL A 110 2.73 15.91 6.38
C VAL A 110 1.67 14.82 6.30
N ARG A 111 0.49 15.05 6.90
CA ARG A 111 -0.64 14.13 6.83
C ARG A 111 -1.06 13.85 5.39
N LYS A 112 -1.23 14.89 4.56
CA LYS A 112 -1.59 14.73 3.14
C LYS A 112 -0.53 13.96 2.36
N ALA A 113 0.74 14.20 2.62
CA ALA A 113 1.84 13.47 1.98
C ALA A 113 1.77 11.97 2.33
N TRP A 114 1.61 11.62 3.61
CA TRP A 114 1.43 10.24 4.07
C TRP A 114 0.18 9.57 3.50
N GLN A 115 -0.96 10.27 3.47
CA GLN A 115 -2.18 9.76 2.84
C GLN A 115 -1.96 9.44 1.37
N THR A 116 -1.26 10.31 0.64
CA THR A 116 -1.02 10.16 -0.79
C THR A 116 -0.12 8.95 -1.07
N ILE A 117 0.98 8.80 -0.33
CA ILE A 117 1.91 7.69 -0.54
C ILE A 117 1.33 6.35 -0.07
N LEU A 118 0.58 6.31 1.03
CA LEU A 118 -0.11 5.11 1.49
C LEU A 118 -1.21 4.68 0.51
N PHE A 119 -1.90 5.64 -0.11
CA PHE A 119 -2.84 5.35 -1.19
C PHE A 119 -2.13 4.74 -2.41
N VAL A 120 -0.98 5.29 -2.83
CA VAL A 120 -0.16 4.70 -3.90
C VAL A 120 0.27 3.27 -3.54
N PHE A 121 0.82 3.08 -2.34
CA PHE A 121 1.23 1.77 -1.84
C PHE A 121 0.08 0.77 -1.83
N THR A 122 -1.09 1.16 -1.29
CA THR A 122 -2.30 0.33 -1.22
C THR A 122 -2.75 -0.14 -2.60
N ASN A 123 -2.84 0.79 -3.56
CA ASN A 123 -3.24 0.45 -4.92
C ASN A 123 -2.23 -0.48 -5.61
N MET A 124 -0.93 -0.24 -5.40
CA MET A 124 0.12 -1.09 -5.98
C MET A 124 0.10 -2.48 -5.38
N VAL A 125 -0.08 -2.62 -4.06
CA VAL A 125 -0.24 -3.92 -3.40
C VAL A 125 -1.49 -4.64 -3.91
N GLN A 126 -2.63 -3.97 -3.99
CA GLN A 126 -3.86 -4.54 -4.55
C GLN A 126 -3.67 -5.03 -5.99
N THR A 127 -2.93 -4.27 -6.81
CA THR A 127 -2.66 -4.63 -8.20
C THR A 127 -1.69 -5.81 -8.33
N GLN A 128 -0.56 -5.78 -7.61
CA GLN A 128 0.55 -6.72 -7.79
C GLN A 128 0.38 -8.04 -7.03
N ILE A 129 -0.36 -8.00 -5.92
CA ILE A 129 -0.56 -9.17 -5.04
C ILE A 129 -1.90 -9.82 -5.30
N HIS A 130 -2.97 -9.02 -5.36
CA HIS A 130 -4.32 -9.53 -5.53
C HIS A 130 -4.81 -9.50 -6.99
N GLY A 131 -3.99 -9.01 -7.94
CA GLY A 131 -4.37 -8.88 -9.34
C GLY A 131 -5.49 -7.86 -9.58
N TYR A 132 -5.80 -7.03 -8.57
CA TYR A 132 -6.92 -6.09 -8.61
C TYR A 132 -6.43 -4.73 -9.09
N SER A 133 -6.76 -4.38 -10.33
CA SER A 133 -6.45 -3.08 -10.89
C SER A 133 -7.73 -2.25 -11.06
N ASN A 134 -7.79 -1.09 -10.41
CA ASN A 134 -8.80 -0.06 -10.71
C ASN A 134 -8.60 0.54 -12.11
N VAL A 135 -7.44 0.30 -12.72
CA VAL A 135 -7.15 0.60 -14.12
C VAL A 135 -7.44 -0.67 -14.91
N VAL A 136 -8.61 -0.73 -15.58
CA VAL A 136 -8.85 -1.76 -16.59
C VAL A 136 -7.71 -1.63 -17.61
N SER A 137 -6.83 -2.63 -17.68
CA SER A 137 -5.78 -2.57 -18.69
C SER A 137 -6.47 -2.49 -20.05
N MET A 138 -6.05 -1.54 -20.91
CA MET A 138 -6.60 -1.43 -22.27
C MET A 138 -6.48 -2.77 -23.03
N GLN A 139 -5.51 -3.60 -22.65
CA GLN A 139 -5.40 -5.00 -23.08
C GLN A 139 -6.58 -5.86 -22.58
N HIS A 140 -6.93 -5.84 -21.30
CA HIS A 140 -8.11 -6.56 -20.80
C HIS A 140 -9.41 -6.07 -21.45
N TYR A 141 -9.55 -4.76 -21.70
CA TYR A 141 -10.69 -4.24 -22.45
C TYR A 141 -10.70 -4.73 -23.91
N ARG A 142 -9.56 -4.73 -24.61
CA ARG A 142 -9.42 -5.26 -25.97
C ARG A 142 -9.69 -6.76 -26.04
N THR A 143 -9.17 -7.55 -25.10
CA THR A 143 -9.38 -9.00 -25.04
C THR A 143 -10.85 -9.32 -24.77
N LYS A 144 -11.48 -8.61 -23.82
CA LYS A 144 -12.92 -8.79 -23.52
C LYS A 144 -13.80 -8.37 -24.70
N ARG A 145 -13.44 -7.29 -25.41
CA ARG A 145 -14.11 -6.85 -26.64
C ARG A 145 -13.96 -7.87 -27.76
N ASN A 146 -12.77 -8.44 -27.94
CA ASN A 146 -12.51 -9.48 -28.94
C ASN A 146 -13.23 -10.79 -28.64
N MET A 147 -13.36 -11.17 -27.36
CA MET A 147 -14.18 -12.32 -26.96
C MET A 147 -15.68 -12.08 -27.20
N LEU A 148 -16.17 -10.86 -26.96
CA LEU A 148 -17.55 -10.48 -27.25
C LEU A 148 -17.86 -10.50 -28.76
N THR A 149 -16.96 -9.99 -29.62
CA THR A 149 -17.12 -10.09 -31.08
C THR A 149 -16.98 -11.53 -31.61
N GLN A 150 -16.21 -12.40 -30.94
CA GLN A 150 -16.17 -13.82 -31.30
C GLN A 150 -17.45 -14.58 -30.92
N LEU A 151 -18.14 -14.17 -29.84
CA LEU A 151 -19.45 -14.72 -29.50
C LEU A 151 -20.55 -14.25 -30.47
N ASP A 152 -20.56 -12.97 -30.84
CA ASP A 152 -21.51 -12.42 -31.82
C ASP A 152 -21.28 -12.98 -33.24
N GLY A 153 -20.02 -13.27 -33.60
CA GLY A 153 -19.68 -13.89 -34.87
C GLY A 153 -20.09 -15.36 -34.98
N LYS A 154 -20.16 -16.09 -33.85
CA LYS A 154 -20.60 -17.49 -33.82
C LYS A 154 -22.12 -17.68 -33.80
N LEU A 155 -22.89 -16.65 -33.45
CA LEU A 155 -24.36 -16.68 -33.48
C LEU A 155 -24.95 -16.37 -34.87
N ARG A 156 -24.11 -16.07 -35.87
CA ARG A 156 -24.51 -15.78 -37.26
C ARG A 156 -24.07 -16.83 -38.27
N SER A 157 -23.61 -17.99 -37.80
CA SER A 157 -23.10 -19.05 -38.67
C SER A 157 -23.68 -20.39 -38.26
N ASP A 158 -24.95 -20.60 -38.57
CA ASP A 158 -25.53 -21.89 -38.94
C ASP A 158 -26.87 -21.58 -39.67
N PRO A 159 -27.26 -22.43 -40.64
CA PRO A 159 -27.50 -22.07 -42.06
C PRO A 159 -28.80 -21.34 -42.40
#